data_AF-A0A821IIH0-F1
#
_entry.id   AF-A0A821IIH0-F1
#
_cell.length_a   1.000
_cell.length_b   1.000
_cell.length_c   1.000
_cell.angle_alpha   90.00
_cell.angle_beta   90.00
_cell.angle_gamma   90.00
#
_symmetry.space_group_name_H-M   'P 1'
#
loop_
_entity.id
_entity.type
_entity.pdbx_description
1 polymer ?
#
loop_
_entity_poly.entity_id
_entity_poly.type
_entity_poly.pdbx_seq_one_letter_code
_entity_poly.pdbx_strand_id
1 'polypeptide(L)'
;MSHWNQAFLIETPILDQDRLKDSLTKLIDYHDAFRLRFKRVGDVKYFQYYDDSVNVPGILPFNHLDVSSLGQSENSVILLRDILTKWQSRFDIEKGPLWAIGYLNGFAEGRAQVWFAMHHLIVDTVSWRIICDDLRRLYDGSSNLGKKGSSYGEWSRCVQSYGTRKSMTEGVYWRNLV
;
A
#
# COMPACT_ATOMS: atom_id res chain seq x y z
N MET A 1 11.58 0.35 -15.23
CA MET A 1 10.40 -0.25 -15.86
C MET A 1 9.77 -1.24 -14.88
N SER A 2 8.90 -0.75 -14.01
CA SER A 2 7.97 -1.55 -13.19
C SER A 2 7.02 -0.58 -12.46
N HIS A 3 6.18 0.11 -13.22
CA HIS A 3 5.11 0.94 -12.65
C HIS A 3 3.80 0.16 -12.75
N TRP A 4 3.65 -0.85 -11.90
CA TRP A 4 2.39 -1.57 -11.74
C TRP A 4 1.86 -1.31 -10.34
N ASN A 5 1.26 -0.14 -10.19
CA ASN A 5 0.78 0.37 -8.92
C ASN A 5 -0.75 0.32 -8.90
N GLN A 6 -1.31 0.11 -7.73
CA GLN A 6 -2.72 0.36 -7.47
C GLN A 6 -2.84 1.58 -6.58
N ALA A 7 -3.85 2.41 -6.85
CA ALA A 7 -4.15 3.56 -6.02
C ALA A 7 -5.62 3.52 -5.60
N PHE A 8 -5.91 3.99 -4.40
CA PHE A 8 -7.25 4.07 -3.85
C PHE A 8 -7.45 5.38 -3.09
N LEU A 9 -8.70 5.84 -3.05
CA LEU A 9 -9.10 7.08 -2.39
C LEU A 9 -10.15 6.75 -1.32
N ILE A 10 -9.94 7.29 -0.12
CA ILE A 10 -10.90 7.22 0.98
C ILE A 10 -11.46 8.63 1.16
N GLU A 11 -12.77 8.77 0.95
CA GLU A 11 -13.46 10.04 1.24
C GLU A 11 -13.67 10.20 2.74
N THR A 12 -13.39 11.38 3.25
CA THR A 12 -13.41 11.70 4.69
C THR A 12 -13.90 13.13 4.92
N PRO A 13 -14.45 13.47 6.08
CA PRO A 13 -14.48 14.87 6.51
C PRO A 13 -13.05 15.38 6.76
N ILE A 14 -12.87 16.68 6.99
CA ILE A 14 -11.58 17.19 7.46
C ILE A 14 -11.16 16.45 8.73
N LEU A 15 -10.02 15.78 8.64
CA LEU A 15 -9.39 15.03 9.72
C LEU A 15 -8.38 15.89 10.48
N ASP A 16 -8.17 15.54 11.75
CA ASP A 16 -7.02 15.94 12.54
C ASP A 16 -5.77 15.27 11.95
N GLN A 17 -4.83 16.08 11.48
CA GLN A 17 -3.67 15.60 10.74
C GLN A 17 -2.66 14.87 11.63
N ASP A 18 -2.52 15.27 12.89
CA ASP A 18 -1.57 14.64 13.79
C ASP A 18 -2.10 13.28 14.23
N ARG A 19 -3.40 13.20 14.54
CA ARG A 19 -4.09 11.94 14.76
C ARG A 19 -4.01 11.01 13.54
N LEU A 20 -4.13 11.55 12.32
CA LEU A 20 -4.00 10.78 11.09
C LEU A 20 -2.57 10.24 10.93
N LYS A 21 -1.55 11.07 11.11
CA LYS A 21 -0.13 10.65 11.04
C LYS A 21 0.19 9.55 12.06
N ASP A 22 -0.30 9.68 13.28
CA ASP A 22 -0.13 8.67 14.33
C ASP A 22 -0.81 7.35 13.95
N SER A 23 -2.02 7.44 13.38
CA SER A 23 -2.77 6.27 12.92
C SER A 23 -2.08 5.57 11.77
N LEU A 24 -1.57 6.32 10.78
CA LEU A 24 -0.80 5.79 9.67
C LEU A 24 0.50 5.13 10.13
N THR A 25 1.19 5.70 11.12
CA THR A 25 2.39 5.10 11.72
C THR A 25 2.08 3.72 12.28
N LYS A 26 1.01 3.61 13.09
CA LYS A 26 0.56 2.33 13.66
C LYS A 26 0.11 1.33 12.60
N LEU A 27 -0.57 1.80 11.56
CA LEU A 27 -1.03 0.98 10.44
C LEU A 27 0.16 0.34 9.69
N ILE A 28 1.15 1.15 9.35
CA ILE A 28 2.35 0.72 8.62
C ILE A 28 3.19 -0.25 9.46
N ASP A 29 3.30 0.01 10.77
CA ASP A 29 3.98 -0.91 11.68
C ASP A 29 3.25 -2.27 11.79
N TYR A 30 1.92 -2.23 11.84
CA TYR A 30 1.08 -3.43 11.93
C TYR A 30 1.06 -4.25 10.63
N HIS A 31 1.04 -3.64 9.45
CA HIS A 31 1.00 -4.40 8.20
C HIS A 31 2.41 -4.60 7.61
N ASP A 32 2.95 -5.81 7.77
CA ASP A 32 4.33 -6.14 7.34
C ASP A 32 4.56 -5.94 5.82
N ALA A 33 3.48 -5.93 5.03
CA ALA A 33 3.52 -5.67 3.58
C ALA A 33 4.17 -4.34 3.21
N PHE A 34 4.04 -3.30 4.05
CA PHE A 34 4.67 -1.99 3.83
C PHE A 34 6.21 -2.04 3.91
N ARG A 35 6.76 -3.08 4.55
CA ARG A 35 8.21 -3.33 4.68
C ARG A 35 8.77 -4.27 3.63
N LEU A 36 7.94 -4.80 2.72
CA LEU A 36 8.40 -5.73 1.69
C LEU A 36 9.37 -5.07 0.71
N ARG A 37 10.43 -5.80 0.38
CA ARG A 37 11.44 -5.48 -0.64
C ARG A 37 11.76 -6.73 -1.45
N PHE A 38 12.31 -6.51 -2.64
CA PHE A 38 12.62 -7.55 -3.62
C PHE A 38 14.04 -7.33 -4.13
N LYS A 39 14.99 -8.12 -3.64
CA LYS A 39 16.37 -8.04 -4.09
C LYS A 39 16.59 -8.93 -5.30
N ARG A 40 17.19 -8.40 -6.36
CA ARG A 40 17.62 -9.23 -7.49
C ARG A 40 18.83 -10.08 -7.11
N VAL A 41 18.79 -11.37 -7.41
CA VAL A 41 19.88 -12.33 -7.19
C VAL A 41 20.20 -13.04 -8.51
N GLY A 42 21.31 -12.66 -9.14
CA GLY A 42 21.68 -13.09 -10.49
C GLY A 42 20.77 -12.48 -11.57
N ASP A 43 20.67 -13.15 -12.72
CA ASP A 43 20.03 -12.52 -13.89
C ASP A 43 18.50 -12.54 -13.85
N VAL A 44 17.86 -13.48 -13.15
CA VAL A 44 16.41 -13.70 -13.28
C VAL A 44 15.66 -13.94 -11.96
N LYS A 45 16.37 -14.12 -10.85
CA LYS A 45 15.72 -14.47 -9.57
C LYS A 45 15.55 -13.23 -8.71
N TYR A 46 14.42 -13.15 -8.03
CA TYR A 46 14.16 -12.16 -6.99
C TYR A 46 13.95 -12.87 -5.66
N PHE A 47 14.55 -12.32 -4.62
CA PHE A 47 14.30 -12.71 -3.24
C PHE A 47 13.49 -11.63 -2.54
N GLN A 48 12.33 -12.02 -2.04
CA GLN A 48 11.49 -11.16 -1.23
C GLN A 48 11.95 -11.23 0.23
N TYR A 49 12.01 -10.08 0.89
CA TYR A 49 12.35 -9.97 2.32
C TYR A 49 11.63 -8.78 2.96
N TYR A 50 11.57 -8.77 4.29
CA TYR A 50 11.11 -7.62 5.06
C TYR A 50 12.31 -6.75 5.43
N ASP A 51 12.23 -5.47 5.12
CA ASP A 51 13.21 -4.48 5.50
C ASP A 51 12.76 -3.79 6.79
N ASP A 52 13.33 -4.21 7.92
CA ASP A 52 13.00 -3.67 9.24
C ASP A 52 13.51 -2.23 9.43
N SER A 53 14.40 -1.73 8.55
CA SER A 53 14.84 -0.33 8.58
C SER A 53 13.76 0.66 8.13
N VAL A 54 12.66 0.18 7.55
CA VAL A 54 11.52 0.99 7.10
C VAL A 54 10.74 1.59 8.28
N ASN A 55 10.90 1.03 9.49
CA ASN A 55 10.32 1.56 10.72
C ASN A 55 11.22 2.64 11.36
N VAL A 56 11.50 3.74 10.64
CA VAL A 56 12.09 4.94 11.28
C VAL A 56 10.94 5.83 11.78
N PRO A 57 10.72 5.94 13.10
CA PRO A 57 9.72 6.85 13.64
C PRO A 57 10.02 8.29 13.20
N GLY A 58 9.03 8.98 12.64
CA GLY A 58 9.12 10.42 12.29
C GLY A 58 9.47 10.74 10.84
N ILE A 59 9.78 9.75 9.99
CA ILE A 59 9.96 9.95 8.53
C ILE A 59 8.97 9.07 7.77
N LEU A 60 7.68 9.31 7.99
CA LEU A 60 6.68 8.86 7.02
C LEU A 60 6.68 9.85 5.86
N PRO A 61 6.86 9.41 4.60
CA PRO A 61 6.52 10.22 3.43
C PRO A 61 4.99 10.38 3.38
N PHE A 62 4.45 11.20 4.27
CA PHE A 62 3.07 11.65 4.31
C PHE A 62 2.99 12.96 3.53
N ASN A 63 2.36 12.89 2.35
CA ASN A 63 2.16 14.08 1.55
C ASN A 63 0.89 14.80 2.01
N HIS A 64 0.92 16.12 1.97
CA HIS A 64 -0.27 16.95 2.19
C HIS A 64 -0.44 17.87 0.97
N LEU A 65 -1.67 18.01 0.50
CA LEU A 65 -2.02 18.90 -0.59
C LEU A 65 -3.37 19.57 -0.30
N ASP A 66 -3.36 20.90 -0.31
CA ASP A 66 -4.58 21.69 -0.36
C ASP A 66 -5.03 21.81 -1.81
N VAL A 67 -6.11 21.12 -2.18
CA VAL A 67 -6.61 21.13 -3.55
C VAL A 67 -7.27 22.45 -3.94
N SER A 68 -7.65 23.29 -2.96
CA SER A 68 -8.22 24.60 -3.25
C SER A 68 -7.21 25.52 -3.96
N SER A 69 -5.91 25.31 -3.73
CA SER A 69 -4.84 26.04 -4.40
C SER A 69 -4.70 25.71 -5.88
N LEU A 70 -5.34 24.63 -6.36
CA LEU A 70 -5.30 24.21 -7.76
C LEU A 70 -6.39 24.89 -8.61
N GLY A 71 -7.38 25.55 -7.98
CA GLY A 71 -8.55 26.13 -8.65
C GLY A 71 -9.60 25.09 -9.07
N GLN A 72 -10.63 25.54 -9.79
CA GLN A 72 -11.78 24.71 -10.20
C GLN A 72 -11.92 24.64 -11.74
N SER A 73 -10.83 24.34 -12.44
CA SER A 73 -10.83 24.20 -13.90
C SER A 73 -10.52 22.75 -14.32
N GLU A 74 -10.76 22.39 -15.58
CA GLU A 74 -10.30 21.10 -16.12
C GLU A 74 -8.79 20.90 -15.95
N ASN A 75 -8.00 21.99 -16.07
CA ASN A 75 -6.56 21.98 -15.82
C ASN A 75 -6.22 21.58 -14.38
N SER A 76 -7.08 21.92 -13.41
CA SER A 76 -6.88 21.58 -11.99
C SER A 76 -6.92 20.06 -11.77
N VAL A 77 -7.77 19.33 -12.51
CA VAL A 77 -7.84 17.87 -12.47
C VAL A 77 -6.58 17.22 -13.02
N ILE A 78 -6.04 17.77 -14.13
CA ILE A 78 -4.79 17.30 -14.74
C ILE A 78 -3.62 17.51 -13.76
N LEU A 79 -3.52 18.71 -13.16
CA LEU A 79 -2.49 19.02 -12.17
C LEU A 79 -2.57 18.09 -10.96
N LEU A 80 -3.76 17.83 -10.43
CA LEU A 80 -3.93 16.88 -9.33
C LEU A 80 -3.43 15.48 -9.73
N ARG A 81 -3.82 14.99 -10.90
CA ARG A 81 -3.36 13.69 -11.42
C ARG A 81 -1.85 13.62 -11.55
N ASP A 82 -1.21 14.68 -12.04
CA ASP A 82 0.25 14.72 -12.20
C ASP A 82 0.96 14.71 -10.85
N ILE A 83 0.44 15.41 -9.85
CA ILE A 83 0.95 15.38 -8.47
C ILE A 83 0.85 13.97 -7.89
N LEU A 84 -0.32 13.34 -7.98
CA LEU A 84 -0.52 11.96 -7.48
C LEU A 84 0.36 10.95 -8.23
N THR A 85 0.54 11.12 -9.54
CA THR A 85 1.44 10.31 -10.37
C THR A 85 2.89 10.48 -9.91
N LYS A 86 3.31 11.70 -9.62
CA LYS A 86 4.66 12.00 -9.13
C LYS A 86 4.94 11.37 -7.76
N TRP A 87 3.95 11.29 -6.87
CA TRP A 87 4.10 10.65 -5.57
C TRP A 87 4.38 9.14 -5.68
N GLN A 88 3.78 8.46 -6.65
CA GLN A 88 3.97 7.01 -6.85
C GLN A 88 5.04 6.62 -7.88
N SER A 89 5.54 7.58 -8.68
CA SER A 89 6.48 7.29 -9.79
C SER A 89 7.87 6.85 -9.33
N ARG A 90 8.16 6.94 -8.03
CA ARG A 90 9.49 6.64 -7.46
C ARG A 90 9.57 5.28 -6.79
N PHE A 91 8.54 4.44 -6.91
CA PHE A 91 8.59 3.09 -6.34
C PHE A 91 9.72 2.29 -6.98
N ASP A 92 10.59 1.78 -6.10
CA ASP A 92 11.71 0.92 -6.43
C ASP A 92 11.50 -0.37 -5.65
N ILE A 93 11.37 -1.51 -6.33
CA ILE A 93 11.09 -2.79 -5.68
C ILE A 93 12.26 -3.28 -4.82
N GLU A 94 13.48 -2.84 -5.10
CA GLU A 94 14.67 -3.25 -4.35
C GLU A 94 14.92 -2.36 -3.14
N LYS A 95 14.69 -1.04 -3.28
CA LYS A 95 15.01 -0.03 -2.25
C LYS A 95 13.79 0.49 -1.49
N GLY A 96 12.65 0.58 -2.16
CA GLY A 96 11.40 1.15 -1.67
C GLY A 96 11.49 2.64 -1.26
N PRO A 97 10.47 3.15 -0.54
CA PRO A 97 9.22 2.46 -0.20
C PRO A 97 8.41 2.09 -1.45
N LEU A 98 7.56 1.07 -1.30
CA LEU A 98 6.66 0.58 -2.35
C LEU A 98 5.24 1.14 -2.22
N TRP A 99 5.12 2.25 -1.53
CA TRP A 99 3.86 2.88 -1.20
C TRP A 99 4.04 4.38 -1.05
N ALA A 100 2.95 5.12 -1.22
CA ALA A 100 2.85 6.55 -1.00
C ALA A 100 1.46 6.85 -0.41
N ILE A 101 1.42 7.80 0.53
CA ILE A 101 0.18 8.22 1.19
C ILE A 101 0.09 9.73 1.12
N GLY A 102 -1.11 10.23 0.84
CA GLY A 102 -1.39 11.65 0.77
C GLY A 102 -2.70 12.02 1.45
N TYR A 103 -2.73 13.15 2.13
CA TYR A 103 -3.95 13.77 2.61
C TYR A 103 -4.28 14.99 1.74
N LEU A 104 -5.45 14.95 1.14
CA LEU A 104 -5.96 15.98 0.25
C LEU A 104 -7.10 16.71 0.96
N ASN A 105 -6.99 18.02 1.19
CA ASN A 105 -8.05 18.84 1.79
C ASN A 105 -8.39 20.04 0.90
N GLY A 106 -9.32 20.89 1.33
CA GLY A 106 -9.72 22.06 0.55
C GLY A 106 -10.79 21.77 -0.51
N PHE A 107 -11.44 20.59 -0.46
CA PHE A 107 -12.64 20.34 -1.24
C PHE A 107 -13.84 21.11 -0.66
N ALA A 108 -14.86 21.32 -1.48
CA ALA A 108 -16.11 21.93 -1.05
C ALA A 108 -16.77 21.13 0.10
N GLU A 109 -17.54 21.85 0.94
CA GLU A 109 -18.33 21.27 2.04
C GLU A 109 -17.50 20.59 3.14
N GLY A 110 -16.25 21.02 3.33
CA GLY A 110 -15.39 20.45 4.39
C GLY A 110 -15.01 19.00 4.13
N ARG A 111 -15.03 18.57 2.87
CA ARG A 111 -14.56 17.24 2.46
C ARG A 111 -13.05 17.21 2.36
N ALA A 112 -12.51 16.03 2.59
CA ALA A 112 -11.11 15.68 2.44
C ALA A 112 -10.99 14.25 1.91
N GLN A 113 -9.81 13.88 1.45
CA GLN A 113 -9.52 12.53 0.97
C GLN A 113 -8.18 12.05 1.51
N VAL A 114 -8.13 10.78 1.90
CA VAL A 114 -6.87 10.08 2.12
C VAL A 114 -6.60 9.23 0.89
N TRP A 115 -5.49 9.51 0.21
CA TRP A 115 -5.04 8.80 -0.97
C TRP A 115 -3.93 7.82 -0.62
N PHE A 116 -4.04 6.62 -1.17
CA PHE A 116 -3.03 5.58 -1.10
C PHE A 116 -2.58 5.21 -2.50
N ALA A 117 -1.28 4.98 -2.68
CA ALA A 117 -0.76 4.17 -3.76
C ALA A 117 0.20 3.12 -3.22
N MET A 118 0.13 1.92 -3.76
CA MET A 118 1.01 0.80 -3.41
C MET A 118 1.38 0.03 -4.67
N HIS A 119 2.61 -0.47 -4.74
CA HIS A 119 3.01 -1.38 -5.80
C HIS A 119 2.22 -2.68 -5.69
N HIS A 120 1.72 -3.21 -6.80
CA HIS A 120 0.78 -4.33 -6.81
C HIS A 120 1.40 -5.64 -6.25
N LEU A 121 2.73 -5.72 -6.14
CA LEU A 121 3.41 -6.84 -5.47
C LEU A 121 3.15 -6.93 -3.95
N ILE A 122 2.69 -5.84 -3.33
CA ILE A 122 2.49 -5.78 -1.88
C ILE A 122 1.02 -5.57 -1.47
N VAL A 123 0.10 -5.53 -2.44
CA VAL A 123 -1.33 -5.29 -2.19
C VAL A 123 -2.20 -5.97 -3.25
N ASP A 124 -3.43 -6.31 -2.88
CA ASP A 124 -4.49 -6.76 -3.76
C ASP A 124 -5.84 -6.12 -3.41
N THR A 125 -6.88 -6.48 -4.17
CA THR A 125 -8.23 -5.93 -4.01
C THR A 125 -8.87 -6.25 -2.65
N VAL A 126 -8.48 -7.35 -2.00
CA VAL A 126 -9.00 -7.73 -0.68
C VAL A 126 -8.27 -6.96 0.42
N SER A 127 -6.96 -6.80 0.27
CA SER A 127 -6.08 -6.11 1.21
C SER A 127 -6.50 -4.66 1.45
N TRP A 128 -6.99 -3.97 0.41
CA TRP A 128 -7.46 -2.59 0.54
C TRP A 128 -8.57 -2.43 1.57
N ARG A 129 -9.54 -3.35 1.60
CA ARG A 129 -10.64 -3.28 2.57
C ARG A 129 -10.12 -3.37 4.00
N ILE A 130 -9.17 -4.28 4.24
CA ILE A 130 -8.55 -4.48 5.56
C ILE A 130 -7.78 -3.22 5.97
N ILE A 131 -6.94 -2.67 5.09
CA ILE A 131 -6.15 -1.45 5.34
C ILE A 131 -7.06 -0.27 5.68
N CYS A 132 -8.16 -0.08 4.94
CA CYS A 132 -9.12 1.00 5.20
C CYS A 132 -9.84 0.83 6.54
N ASP A 133 -10.32 -0.39 6.85
CA ASP A 133 -11.01 -0.67 8.12
C ASP A 133 -10.08 -0.50 9.32
N ASP A 134 -8.84 -0.97 9.22
CA ASP A 134 -7.84 -0.83 10.28
C ASP A 134 -7.38 0.61 10.46
N LEU A 135 -7.21 1.39 9.38
CA LEU A 135 -6.93 2.83 9.47
C LEU A 135 -8.06 3.55 10.20
N ARG A 136 -9.32 3.27 9.85
CA ARG A 136 -10.48 3.86 10.52
C ARG A 136 -10.48 3.54 12.01
N ARG A 137 -10.27 2.28 12.39
CA ARG A 137 -10.20 1.86 13.80
C ARG A 137 -9.08 2.55 14.57
N LEU A 138 -7.88 2.64 13.98
CA LEU A 138 -6.75 3.34 14.59
C LEU A 138 -7.03 4.83 14.73
N TYR A 139 -7.58 5.44 13.69
CA TYR A 139 -7.99 6.83 13.71
C TYR A 139 -9.04 7.05 14.81
N ASP A 140 -10.04 6.20 14.95
CA ASP A 140 -11.06 6.30 16.01
C ASP A 140 -10.53 6.06 17.44
N GLY A 141 -9.23 5.77 17.59
CA GLY A 141 -8.53 5.69 18.87
C GLY A 141 -8.32 4.27 19.37
N SER A 142 -8.60 3.25 18.55
CA SER A 142 -8.24 1.88 18.89
C SER A 142 -6.72 1.75 18.97
N SER A 143 -6.22 1.18 20.06
CA SER A 143 -4.80 0.89 20.25
C SER A 143 -4.41 -0.52 19.79
N ASN A 144 -5.38 -1.35 19.40
CA ASN A 144 -5.16 -2.76 19.10
C ASN A 144 -6.02 -3.22 17.91
N LEU A 145 -5.35 -3.62 16.82
CA LEU A 145 -6.00 -4.17 15.64
C LEU A 145 -6.34 -5.66 15.77
N GLY A 146 -5.84 -6.32 16.82
CA GLY A 146 -5.99 -7.75 17.08
C GLY A 146 -4.69 -8.51 16.78
N LYS A 147 -4.77 -9.84 16.88
CA LYS A 147 -3.66 -10.70 16.42
C LYS A 147 -3.66 -10.75 14.89
N LYS A 148 -2.49 -10.61 14.28
CA LYS A 148 -2.32 -10.86 12.85
C LYS A 148 -2.69 -12.32 12.55
N GLY A 149 -3.31 -12.55 11.39
CA GLY A 149 -3.42 -13.88 10.80
C GLY A 149 -2.05 -14.38 10.33
N SER A 150 -2.03 -15.42 9.49
CA SER A 150 -0.77 -15.88 8.88
C SER A 150 -0.09 -14.76 8.11
N SER A 151 1.21 -14.56 8.36
CA SER A 151 2.03 -13.62 7.61
C SER A 151 2.16 -14.03 6.14
N TYR A 152 2.48 -13.07 5.27
CA TYR A 152 2.74 -13.35 3.85
C TYR A 152 3.89 -14.37 3.67
N GLY A 153 4.92 -14.30 4.53
CA GLY A 153 6.01 -15.28 4.52
C GLY A 153 5.60 -16.70 4.93
N GLU A 154 4.67 -16.85 5.89
CA GLU A 154 4.09 -18.16 6.25
C GLU A 154 3.24 -18.72 5.10
N TRP A 155 2.40 -17.88 4.50
CA TRP A 155 1.61 -18.25 3.34
C TRP A 155 2.48 -18.70 2.17
N SER A 156 3.52 -17.92 1.83
CA SER A 156 4.46 -18.23 0.74
C SER A 156 5.15 -19.60 0.93
N ARG A 157 5.60 -19.90 2.15
CA ARG A 157 6.16 -21.22 2.50
C ARG A 157 5.15 -22.36 2.36
N CYS A 158 3.88 -22.11 2.71
CA CYS A 158 2.80 -23.08 2.54
C CYS A 158 2.56 -23.37 1.05
N VAL A 159 2.46 -22.33 0.21
CA VAL A 159 2.28 -22.45 -1.24
C VAL A 159 3.46 -23.16 -1.90
N GLN A 160 4.69 -22.86 -1.50
CA GLN A 160 5.88 -23.57 -1.98
C GLN A 160 5.81 -25.07 -1.65
N SER A 161 5.43 -25.39 -0.41
CA SER A 161 5.26 -26.78 0.04
C SER A 161 4.15 -27.49 -0.74
N TYR A 162 3.03 -26.80 -1.01
CA TYR A 162 1.94 -27.33 -1.82
C TYR A 162 2.40 -27.72 -3.23
N GLY A 163 3.16 -26.84 -3.89
CA GLY A 163 3.73 -27.09 -5.22
C GLY A 163 4.57 -28.37 -5.27
N THR A 164 5.31 -28.69 -4.21
CA THR A 164 6.13 -29.91 -4.14
C THR A 164 5.33 -31.18 -3.81
N ARG A 165 4.16 -31.07 -3.15
CA ARG A 165 3.44 -32.22 -2.59
C ARG A 165 2.19 -32.67 -3.37
N LYS A 166 1.44 -31.74 -3.99
CA LYS A 166 0.13 -32.02 -4.59
C LYS A 166 -0.09 -31.47 -6.00
N SER A 167 0.89 -30.76 -6.57
CA SER A 167 0.79 -30.16 -7.92
C SER A 167 0.66 -31.16 -9.07
N MET A 168 0.92 -32.45 -8.85
CA MET A 168 0.98 -33.45 -9.92
C MET A 168 -0.37 -33.67 -10.61
N THR A 169 -1.50 -33.65 -9.90
CA THR A 169 -2.84 -33.91 -10.46
C THR A 169 -3.46 -32.68 -11.12
N GLU A 170 -3.39 -31.52 -10.47
CA GLU A 170 -3.84 -30.25 -11.06
C GLU A 170 -2.99 -29.86 -12.27
N GLY A 171 -1.68 -30.10 -12.21
CA GLY A 171 -0.78 -29.86 -13.34
C GLY A 171 -1.12 -30.72 -14.57
N VAL A 172 -1.58 -31.96 -14.38
CA VAL A 172 -2.07 -32.81 -15.48
C VAL A 172 -3.35 -32.22 -16.07
N TYR A 173 -4.30 -31.81 -15.22
CA TYR A 173 -5.52 -31.16 -15.69
C TYR A 173 -5.24 -29.92 -16.56
N TRP A 174 -4.40 -28.99 -16.08
CA TRP A 174 -4.07 -27.77 -16.83
C TRP A 174 -3.29 -28.03 -18.12
N ARG A 175 -2.46 -29.08 -18.18
CA ARG A 175 -1.76 -29.48 -19.41
C ARG A 175 -2.68 -30.08 -20.46
N ASN A 176 -3.79 -30.69 -20.06
CA ASN A 176 -4.74 -31.33 -20.97
C ASN A 176 -5.78 -30.36 -21.56
N LEU A 177 -5.74 -29.07 -21.19
CA LEU A 177 -6.61 -28.02 -21.74
C LEU A 177 -6.01 -27.30 -22.95
N VAL A 178 -4.75 -27.59 -23.30
CA VAL A 178 -4.03 -26.99 -24.44
C VAL A 178 -3.70 -28.05 -25.47
#